data_AF-Q2H2L3-F1
#
_entry.id   AF-Q2H2L3-F1
#
_cell.length_a   1.000
_cell.length_b   1.000
_cell.length_c   1.000
_cell.angle_alpha   90.00
_cell.angle_beta   90.00
_cell.angle_gamma   90.00
#
_symmetry.space_group_name_H-M   'P 1'
#
loop_
_entity.id
_entity.type
_entity.pdbx_description
1 polymer ?
#
loop_
_entity_poly.entity_id
_entity_poly.type
_entity_poly.pdbx_seq_one_letter_code
_entity_poly.pdbx_strand_id
1 'polypeptide(L)'
;MADNFRPHRTNASRIPEKKWESYKSVLLDKCQTMTFAELERYMKREHNFAANRRQLGHRIRVTWGFKKYKRGNSPETSLLEAQALCGGGSRCGTVPTNGAASAGDAASRNPCPPPVVAGRVLLDVPPPMAQPPATLGRAGPRRSAILLLRSELGRRQDSGSLASGHAREMARHDAEPTLGHARSQSWVPTFMDLLNAHTYDWGSDMEKGLGQISRIFKGILEETTVHDGVQFNLVELTRRNINLDIPAYTLFRSALEWYNWANPDTPLDAPHLLNQFIVQHLSAIRGLKQIQAALDLDIDCLPSCIRWCSAVLGGNPQVPPEVRGADGDISMETFTVLCVLWRPLSGSNLLSNRVVTRSRATPSPDWATTTEKQLGIRPPQLLCTVVCMIMAAAMQQQNMHAGQSLLGRALAGANILDALDSEDLLRLFLNQTCADIWRLKIQTDADRGFPIWRYKVDTQKMEPFRRFVATSLGIHDLPILEQGVIFDELALAGPEFPEDGYY
;
A
#
# COMPACT_ATOMS: atom_id res chain seq x y z
N MET A 1 32.12 15.62 36.42
CA MET A 1 32.19 15.44 34.95
C MET A 1 32.45 13.96 34.71
N ALA A 2 31.60 13.27 33.95
CA ALA A 2 31.78 11.85 33.65
C ALA A 2 31.90 11.70 32.13
N ASP A 3 33.06 11.22 31.67
CA ASP A 3 33.32 11.06 30.24
C ASP A 3 32.54 9.88 29.68
N ASN A 4 31.67 10.17 28.70
CA ASN A 4 30.90 9.18 27.96
C ASN A 4 31.78 8.46 26.93
N PHE A 5 32.69 7.61 27.40
CA PHE A 5 33.58 6.81 26.55
C PHE A 5 32.79 5.71 25.81
N ARG A 6 32.14 6.08 24.71
CA ARG A 6 31.50 5.11 23.80
C ARG A 6 32.62 4.39 23.03
N PRO A 7 32.85 3.08 23.21
CA PRO A 7 33.87 2.37 22.46
C PRO A 7 33.54 2.45 20.96
N HIS A 8 34.51 2.90 20.15
CA HIS A 8 34.37 2.92 18.70
C HIS A 8 34.04 1.49 18.21
N ARG A 9 32.83 1.32 17.67
CA ARG A 9 32.46 0.09 16.97
C ARG A 9 33.32 -0.02 15.71
N THR A 10 34.40 -0.79 15.78
CA THR A 10 35.20 -1.14 14.62
C THR A 10 34.32 -1.91 13.64
N ASN A 11 34.14 -1.36 12.44
CA ASN A 11 33.42 -2.06 11.38
C ASN A 11 34.13 -3.38 11.08
N ALA A 12 33.37 -4.47 10.99
CA ALA A 12 33.93 -5.78 10.70
C ALA A 12 34.68 -5.75 9.35
N SER A 13 35.90 -6.26 9.33
CA SER A 13 36.76 -6.25 8.13
C SER A 13 36.07 -6.96 6.97
N ARG A 14 36.18 -6.39 5.76
CA ARG A 14 35.64 -6.99 4.54
C ARG A 14 36.47 -8.23 4.20
N ILE A 15 35.83 -9.40 4.22
CA ILE A 15 36.46 -10.67 3.84
C ILE A 15 36.55 -10.75 2.30
N PRO A 16 37.73 -11.02 1.72
CA PRO A 16 37.89 -11.12 0.26
C PRO A 16 37.10 -12.28 -0.35
N GLU A 17 36.58 -12.05 -1.56
CA GLU A 17 35.75 -12.99 -2.33
C GLU A 17 36.39 -14.38 -2.48
N LYS A 18 37.69 -14.42 -2.81
CA LYS A 18 38.47 -15.65 -2.94
C LYS A 18 38.48 -16.49 -1.66
N LYS A 19 38.41 -15.85 -0.48
CA LYS A 19 38.35 -16.55 0.83
C LYS A 19 36.94 -17.05 1.15
N TRP A 20 35.89 -16.45 0.58
CA TRP A 20 34.53 -17.00 0.70
C TRP A 20 34.38 -18.28 -0.15
N GLU A 21 34.77 -18.22 -1.42
CA GLU A 21 34.61 -19.38 -2.31
C GLU A 21 35.48 -20.57 -1.89
N SER A 22 36.68 -20.36 -1.31
CA SER A 22 37.52 -21.44 -0.79
C SER A 22 36.91 -22.23 0.37
N TYR A 23 35.92 -21.69 1.09
CA TYR A 23 35.23 -22.36 2.19
C TYR A 23 33.76 -22.67 1.92
N LYS A 24 33.27 -22.43 0.69
CA LYS A 24 31.86 -22.54 0.33
C LYS A 24 31.26 -23.93 0.60
N SER A 25 31.97 -24.99 0.20
CA SER A 25 31.53 -26.37 0.44
C SER A 25 31.35 -26.67 1.93
N VAL A 26 32.35 -26.32 2.76
CA VAL A 26 32.33 -26.51 4.22
C VAL A 26 31.21 -25.70 4.89
N LEU A 27 31.04 -24.44 4.47
CA LEU A 27 30.00 -23.56 4.98
C LEU A 27 28.59 -24.09 4.68
N LEU A 28 28.35 -24.63 3.48
CA LEU A 28 27.06 -25.18 3.08
C LEU A 28 26.76 -26.52 3.78
N ASP A 29 27.74 -27.42 3.88
CA ASP A 29 27.65 -28.67 4.64
C ASP A 29 27.28 -28.42 6.12
N LYS A 30 28.08 -27.61 6.81
CA LYS A 30 27.87 -27.33 8.25
C LYS A 30 26.64 -26.48 8.52
N CYS A 31 26.18 -25.66 7.57
CA CYS A 31 24.92 -24.91 7.73
C CYS A 31 23.68 -25.82 7.79
N GLN A 32 23.73 -27.04 7.23
CA GLN A 32 22.61 -28.00 7.34
C GLN A 32 22.41 -28.47 8.79
N THR A 33 23.50 -28.78 9.49
CA THR A 33 23.44 -29.35 10.84
C THR A 33 23.52 -28.30 11.95
N MET A 34 24.20 -27.18 11.75
CA MET A 34 24.49 -26.18 12.80
C MET A 34 23.68 -24.88 12.63
N THR A 35 23.45 -24.15 13.73
CA THR A 35 22.97 -22.76 13.68
C THR A 35 24.08 -21.81 13.24
N PHE A 36 23.75 -20.61 12.75
CA PHE A 36 24.78 -19.62 12.37
C PHE A 36 25.70 -19.22 13.54
N ALA A 37 25.24 -19.33 14.80
CA ALA A 37 26.04 -19.04 15.99
C ALA A 37 27.07 -20.14 16.32
N GLU A 38 26.80 -21.38 15.88
CA GLU A 38 27.72 -22.50 15.98
C GLU A 38 28.65 -22.54 14.77
N LEU A 39 28.13 -22.29 13.56
CA LEU A 39 28.91 -22.14 12.35
C LEU A 39 29.97 -21.04 12.47
N GLU A 40 29.64 -19.88 13.04
CA GLU A 40 30.58 -18.80 13.36
C GLU A 40 31.72 -19.27 14.28
N ARG A 41 31.40 -20.04 15.32
CA ARG A 41 32.39 -20.59 16.26
C ARG A 41 33.25 -21.68 15.63
N TYR A 42 32.65 -22.56 14.82
CA TYR A 42 33.32 -23.63 14.08
C TYR A 42 34.31 -23.06 13.06
N MET A 43 33.84 -22.18 12.16
CA MET A 43 34.66 -21.57 11.12
C MET A 43 35.82 -20.72 11.68
N LYS A 44 35.60 -20.04 12.81
CA LYS A 44 36.67 -19.32 13.51
C LYS A 44 37.73 -20.26 14.10
N ARG A 45 37.33 -21.44 14.61
CA ARG A 45 38.22 -22.42 15.25
C ARG A 45 38.99 -23.25 14.24
N GLU A 46 38.30 -23.94 13.33
CA GLU A 46 38.91 -24.94 12.44
C GLU A 46 39.56 -24.32 11.19
N HIS A 47 39.14 -23.13 10.78
CA HIS A 47 39.51 -22.53 9.49
C HIS A 47 40.04 -21.09 9.59
N ASN A 48 40.22 -20.56 10.81
CA ASN A 48 40.60 -19.17 11.06
C ASN A 48 39.80 -18.16 10.18
N PHE A 49 38.49 -18.42 10.10
CA PHE A 49 37.54 -17.69 9.26
C PHE A 49 36.57 -16.90 10.16
N ALA A 50 36.98 -15.67 10.51
CA ALA A 50 36.24 -14.79 11.39
C ALA A 50 35.20 -13.94 10.63
N ALA A 51 34.07 -14.55 10.26
CA ALA A 51 32.89 -13.84 9.76
C ALA A 51 31.81 -13.74 10.84
N ASN A 52 31.19 -12.57 10.99
CA ASN A 52 30.08 -12.42 11.94
C ASN A 52 28.78 -13.07 11.42
N ARG A 53 27.84 -13.35 12.34
CA ARG A 53 26.53 -13.94 12.01
C ARG A 53 25.78 -13.26 10.85
N ARG A 54 25.84 -11.93 10.71
CA ARG A 54 25.16 -11.18 9.64
C ARG A 54 25.86 -11.39 8.29
N GLN A 55 27.19 -11.42 8.26
CA GLN A 55 27.98 -11.75 7.06
C GLN A 55 27.71 -13.19 6.60
N LEU A 56 27.71 -14.16 7.52
CA LEU A 56 27.37 -15.56 7.22
C LEU A 56 25.93 -15.70 6.69
N GLY A 57 24.96 -15.08 7.36
CA GLY A 57 23.55 -15.11 6.95
C GLY A 57 23.32 -14.51 5.56
N HIS A 58 23.90 -13.35 5.28
CA HIS A 58 23.85 -12.72 3.96
C HIS A 58 24.51 -13.59 2.89
N ARG A 59 25.75 -14.06 3.13
CA ARG A 59 26.49 -14.84 2.13
C ARG A 59 25.77 -16.13 1.76
N ILE A 60 25.33 -16.89 2.78
CA ILE A 60 24.74 -18.21 2.58
C ILE A 60 23.33 -18.10 1.97
N ARG A 61 22.49 -17.16 2.44
CA ARG A 61 21.10 -17.03 1.97
C ARG A 61 20.95 -16.19 0.70
N VAL A 62 21.58 -15.02 0.65
CA VAL A 62 21.41 -14.05 -0.45
C VAL A 62 22.41 -14.34 -1.56
N THR A 63 23.71 -14.46 -1.25
CA THR A 63 24.75 -14.61 -2.29
C THR A 63 24.86 -16.04 -2.85
N TRP A 64 24.46 -17.06 -2.09
CA TRP A 64 24.54 -18.47 -2.50
C TRP A 64 23.18 -19.18 -2.55
N GLY A 65 22.06 -18.48 -2.31
CA GLY A 65 20.70 -19.03 -2.45
C GLY A 65 20.31 -20.17 -1.51
N PHE A 66 21.11 -20.47 -0.47
CA PHE A 66 20.93 -21.70 0.32
C PHE A 66 19.80 -21.58 1.36
N LYS A 67 18.72 -22.34 1.14
CA LYS A 67 17.55 -22.43 2.02
C LYS A 67 17.67 -23.69 2.91
N LYS A 68 17.99 -23.50 4.19
CA LYS A 68 18.26 -24.58 5.18
C LYS A 68 17.10 -25.59 5.36
N TYR A 69 15.87 -25.21 5.06
CA TYR A 69 14.69 -26.06 5.23
C TYR A 69 13.78 -25.97 4.00
N LYS A 70 13.51 -27.09 3.34
CA LYS A 70 12.20 -27.31 2.71
C LYS A 70 11.23 -27.65 3.85
N ARG A 71 10.16 -26.87 4.05
CA ARG A 71 9.03 -27.32 4.89
C ARG A 71 8.41 -28.54 4.19
N GLY A 72 8.57 -29.73 4.76
CA GLY A 72 8.00 -30.97 4.18
C GLY A 72 8.62 -32.25 4.75
N ASN A 73 9.95 -32.38 4.70
CA ASN A 73 10.59 -33.67 4.97
C ASN A 73 11.26 -33.69 6.35
N SER A 74 10.63 -34.37 7.32
CA SER A 74 11.40 -34.99 8.41
C SER A 74 12.13 -36.23 7.86
N PRO A 75 13.18 -36.73 8.53
CA PRO A 75 13.87 -37.95 8.09
C PRO A 75 13.00 -39.22 8.15
N GLU A 76 11.88 -39.22 8.88
CA GLU A 76 11.02 -40.39 9.06
C GLU A 76 10.17 -40.70 7.81
N THR A 77 9.77 -39.69 7.03
CA THR A 77 8.86 -39.91 5.88
C THR A 77 9.53 -40.64 4.72
N SER A 78 10.86 -40.48 4.57
CA SER A 78 11.66 -41.06 3.47
C SER A 78 11.72 -42.58 3.46
N LEU A 79 11.40 -43.25 4.56
CA LEU A 79 11.45 -44.72 4.69
C LEU A 79 10.12 -45.40 4.36
N LEU A 80 9.01 -44.65 4.35
CA LEU A 80 7.67 -45.16 4.04
C LEU A 80 7.34 -45.04 2.55
N GLU A 81 7.75 -43.97 1.87
CA GLU A 81 7.48 -43.79 0.43
C GLU A 81 8.21 -44.83 -0.47
N ALA A 82 9.33 -45.39 0.00
CA ALA A 82 10.08 -46.42 -0.72
C ALA A 82 9.34 -47.77 -0.83
N GLN A 83 8.27 -48.00 -0.07
CA GLN A 83 7.50 -49.26 -0.08
C GLN A 83 6.22 -49.19 -0.92
N ALA A 84 5.82 -48.01 -1.42
CA ALA A 84 4.51 -47.79 -2.03
C ALA A 84 4.46 -47.90 -3.58
N LEU A 85 5.58 -48.14 -4.26
CA LEU A 85 5.70 -48.05 -5.73
C LEU A 85 5.91 -49.41 -6.45
N CYS A 86 5.36 -50.50 -5.92
CA CYS A 86 5.38 -51.82 -6.59
C CYS A 86 3.99 -52.49 -6.66
N GLY A 87 3.39 -52.47 -7.86
CA GLY A 87 2.09 -53.07 -8.21
C GLY A 87 1.20 -52.00 -8.84
N GLY A 88 0.94 -51.95 -10.15
CA GLY A 88 0.46 -53.01 -11.05
C GLY A 88 -0.89 -52.50 -11.60
N GLY A 89 -0.96 -52.03 -12.86
CA GLY A 89 -1.44 -52.81 -14.01
C GLY A 89 -2.98 -52.76 -14.12
N SER A 90 -3.68 -52.66 -15.25
CA SER A 90 -3.43 -52.70 -16.69
C SER A 90 -4.83 -52.63 -17.36
N ARG A 91 -4.92 -52.51 -18.70
CA ARG A 91 -6.14 -52.60 -19.58
C ARG A 91 -7.07 -51.37 -19.65
N CYS A 92 -7.87 -51.17 -20.71
CA CYS A 92 -7.69 -51.32 -22.19
C CYS A 92 -8.98 -50.89 -22.94
N GLY A 93 -8.86 -50.25 -24.11
CA GLY A 93 -9.92 -50.09 -25.14
C GLY A 93 -11.04 -49.07 -24.84
N THR A 94 -11.84 -48.59 -25.81
CA THR A 94 -11.78 -48.72 -27.29
C THR A 94 -12.66 -47.64 -27.97
N VAL A 95 -12.33 -47.26 -29.20
CA VAL A 95 -13.06 -46.32 -30.11
C VAL A 95 -14.07 -47.12 -30.97
N PRO A 96 -15.32 -46.66 -31.27
CA PRO A 96 -15.70 -45.89 -32.50
C PRO A 96 -16.99 -45.00 -32.36
N THR A 97 -17.59 -44.25 -33.31
CA THR A 97 -17.31 -43.78 -34.71
C THR A 97 -18.16 -42.54 -35.08
N ASN A 98 -17.72 -41.76 -36.08
CA ASN A 98 -18.43 -41.01 -37.15
C ASN A 98 -19.88 -40.45 -37.00
N GLY A 99 -20.07 -39.21 -37.48
CA GLY A 99 -21.35 -38.62 -37.93
C GLY A 99 -21.11 -37.29 -38.68
N ALA A 100 -21.83 -37.00 -39.77
CA ALA A 100 -21.46 -35.95 -40.74
C ALA A 100 -22.57 -34.96 -41.12
N ALA A 101 -22.15 -33.83 -41.71
CA ALA A 101 -22.88 -32.88 -42.58
C ALA A 101 -24.03 -32.02 -42.00
N SER A 102 -23.96 -30.70 -42.23
CA SER A 102 -24.72 -30.03 -43.31
C SER A 102 -24.31 -28.54 -43.45
N ALA A 103 -24.61 -27.93 -44.60
CA ALA A 103 -24.34 -26.53 -44.94
C ALA A 103 -25.58 -25.63 -44.78
N GLY A 104 -25.39 -24.31 -44.84
CA GLY A 104 -26.48 -23.33 -44.90
C GLY A 104 -26.01 -21.88 -44.99
N ASP A 105 -26.08 -21.28 -46.20
CA ASP A 105 -25.83 -19.86 -46.45
C ASP A 105 -26.99 -18.95 -45.95
N ALA A 106 -26.67 -17.71 -45.56
CA ALA A 106 -27.52 -16.55 -45.84
C ALA A 106 -26.74 -15.22 -45.71
N ALA A 107 -26.92 -14.31 -46.66
CA ALA A 107 -26.24 -13.00 -46.70
C ALA A 107 -27.02 -11.87 -46.00
N SER A 108 -26.33 -10.79 -45.62
CA SER A 108 -26.95 -9.47 -45.42
C SER A 108 -26.03 -8.33 -45.86
N ARG A 109 -26.61 -7.16 -46.11
CA ARG A 109 -26.09 -6.09 -46.98
C ARG A 109 -25.54 -4.87 -46.21
N ASN A 110 -24.68 -4.09 -46.89
CA ASN A 110 -24.23 -2.74 -46.49
C ASN A 110 -25.39 -1.74 -46.31
N PRO A 111 -25.15 -0.57 -45.68
CA PRO A 111 -24.91 0.63 -46.52
C PRO A 111 -23.80 1.59 -46.03
N CYS A 112 -23.50 2.58 -46.88
CA CYS A 112 -22.36 3.52 -46.84
C CYS A 112 -22.45 4.68 -45.81
N PRO A 113 -21.33 5.39 -45.54
CA PRO A 113 -21.29 6.64 -44.78
C PRO A 113 -21.32 7.91 -45.67
N PRO A 114 -21.56 9.09 -45.08
CA PRO A 114 -21.11 10.38 -45.62
C PRO A 114 -20.21 11.16 -44.63
N PRO A 115 -19.15 11.86 -45.10
CA PRO A 115 -18.40 12.81 -44.28
C PRO A 115 -18.39 14.25 -44.82
N VAL A 116 -17.79 15.14 -44.02
CA VAL A 116 -17.32 16.51 -44.31
C VAL A 116 -18.32 17.66 -44.15
N VAL A 117 -18.17 18.38 -43.04
CA VAL A 117 -18.43 19.82 -42.93
C VAL A 117 -17.10 20.50 -42.64
N ALA A 118 -16.77 21.56 -43.39
CA ALA A 118 -15.57 22.37 -43.17
C ALA A 118 -15.98 23.83 -42.87
N GLY A 119 -15.41 24.42 -41.83
CA GLY A 119 -15.74 25.77 -41.38
C GLY A 119 -14.66 26.33 -40.45
N ARG A 120 -13.56 26.82 -41.02
CA ARG A 120 -12.47 27.48 -40.31
C ARG A 120 -12.86 28.93 -40.01
N VAL A 121 -12.64 29.39 -38.78
CA VAL A 121 -12.57 30.83 -38.44
C VAL A 121 -11.21 31.10 -37.80
N LEU A 122 -10.42 32.00 -38.40
CA LEU A 122 -9.22 32.56 -37.80
C LEU A 122 -9.60 33.75 -36.91
N LEU A 123 -8.91 33.91 -35.79
CA LEU A 123 -8.76 35.21 -35.12
C LEU A 123 -7.29 35.39 -34.73
N ASP A 124 -6.71 36.51 -35.17
CA ASP A 124 -5.33 36.90 -34.91
C ASP A 124 -5.16 37.45 -33.48
N VAL A 125 -4.00 37.18 -32.87
CA VAL A 125 -3.56 37.83 -31.62
C VAL A 125 -2.05 38.17 -31.74
N PRO A 126 -1.65 39.45 -31.55
CA PRO A 126 -0.25 39.87 -31.57
C PRO A 126 0.49 39.63 -30.21
N PRO A 127 1.84 39.63 -30.19
CA PRO A 127 2.63 39.03 -29.10
C PRO A 127 2.99 40.00 -27.95
N PRO A 128 3.40 39.48 -26.77
CA PRO A 128 3.82 40.28 -25.62
C PRO A 128 5.29 40.75 -25.68
N MET A 129 5.56 41.93 -25.12
CA MET A 129 6.90 42.52 -25.03
C MET A 129 7.72 42.06 -23.82
N ALA A 130 9.04 42.29 -23.93
CA ALA A 130 10.13 41.81 -23.10
C ALA A 130 10.12 42.18 -21.59
N GLN A 131 10.89 41.39 -20.83
CA GLN A 131 11.35 41.69 -19.46
C GLN A 131 12.47 42.75 -19.46
N PRO A 132 12.75 43.34 -18.29
CA PRO A 132 14.13 43.63 -17.87
C PRO A 132 14.52 42.95 -16.53
N PRO A 133 15.82 42.86 -16.18
CA PRO A 133 16.32 41.77 -15.34
C PRO A 133 16.95 42.16 -13.99
N ALA A 134 17.15 41.13 -13.17
CA ALA A 134 18.25 40.90 -12.23
C ALA A 134 18.46 41.81 -10.99
N THR A 135 18.71 41.16 -9.85
CA THR A 135 19.82 41.54 -8.95
C THR A 135 20.30 40.34 -8.14
N LEU A 136 21.62 40.22 -7.95
CA LEU A 136 22.24 39.10 -7.24
C LEU A 136 22.27 39.33 -5.71
N GLY A 137 21.90 38.29 -4.95
CA GLY A 137 22.12 38.21 -3.51
C GLY A 137 22.97 36.99 -3.14
N ARG A 138 24.23 37.20 -2.71
CA ARG A 138 25.12 36.16 -2.18
C ARG A 138 24.74 35.81 -0.73
N ALA A 139 24.39 34.56 -0.46
CA ALA A 139 24.40 33.98 0.88
C ALA A 139 24.62 32.46 0.79
N GLY A 140 25.57 31.92 1.55
CA GLY A 140 25.88 30.49 1.57
C GLY A 140 25.33 29.78 2.82
N PRO A 141 25.04 28.45 2.76
CA PRO A 141 24.78 27.60 3.92
C PRO A 141 26.06 26.81 4.28
N ARG A 142 26.59 26.79 5.52
CA ARG A 142 26.02 26.29 6.80
C ARG A 142 25.43 24.87 6.69
N ARG A 143 25.97 23.95 7.50
CA ARG A 143 25.66 22.51 7.50
C ARG A 143 24.44 22.18 8.38
N SER A 144 23.81 21.06 8.04
CA SER A 144 23.01 20.15 8.91
C SER A 144 21.57 20.53 9.27
N ALA A 145 20.62 19.63 8.91
CA ALA A 145 19.49 19.19 9.76
C ALA A 145 18.74 17.97 9.15
N ILE A 146 19.17 16.74 9.48
CA ILE A 146 18.33 15.53 9.35
C ILE A 146 18.51 14.73 10.64
N LEU A 147 17.53 14.81 11.56
CA LEU A 147 17.29 13.89 12.70
C LEU A 147 16.14 14.43 13.57
N LEU A 148 14.88 14.16 13.20
CA LEU A 148 13.71 14.59 14.01
C LEU A 148 12.60 13.53 14.22
N LEU A 149 12.87 12.25 13.91
CA LEU A 149 11.99 11.12 14.25
C LEU A 149 12.68 10.04 15.12
N ARG A 150 13.87 10.36 15.69
CA ARG A 150 14.68 9.41 16.48
C ARG A 150 14.90 9.79 17.95
N SER A 151 14.43 10.97 18.40
CA SER A 151 14.59 11.43 19.78
C SER A 151 13.51 10.92 20.74
N GLU A 152 12.26 10.85 20.29
CA GLU A 152 11.12 10.69 21.21
C GLU A 152 10.79 9.24 21.58
N LEU A 153 11.12 8.27 20.74
CA LEU A 153 11.05 6.84 21.08
C LEU A 153 12.28 6.34 21.85
N GLY A 154 13.37 7.12 21.90
CA GLY A 154 14.63 6.73 22.55
C GLY A 154 14.79 7.17 24.01
N ARG A 155 13.87 7.99 24.56
CA ARG A 155 14.01 8.62 25.89
C ARG A 155 13.29 7.92 27.04
N ARG A 156 12.53 6.85 26.80
CA ARG A 156 11.66 6.21 27.82
C ARG A 156 12.06 4.78 28.26
N GLN A 157 13.22 4.25 27.85
CA GLN A 157 13.64 2.89 28.22
C GLN A 157 14.88 2.80 29.13
N ASP A 158 15.65 3.87 29.35
CA ASP A 158 16.87 3.83 30.17
C ASP A 158 16.67 4.38 31.60
N SER A 159 15.86 3.69 32.41
CA SER A 159 15.88 3.83 33.88
C SER A 159 15.28 2.59 34.57
N GLY A 160 16.13 1.59 34.87
CA GLY A 160 15.70 0.35 35.54
C GLY A 160 16.72 -0.77 35.39
N SER A 161 17.77 -0.75 36.22
CA SER A 161 18.87 -1.72 36.16
C SER A 161 18.88 -2.64 37.37
N LEU A 162 19.15 -3.94 37.12
CA LEU A 162 19.61 -4.97 38.07
C LEU A 162 18.64 -5.43 39.19
N ALA A 163 17.93 -6.52 38.90
CA ALA A 163 17.76 -7.63 39.85
C ALA A 163 17.86 -8.98 39.10
N SER A 164 18.94 -9.68 39.44
CA SER A 164 19.38 -11.02 39.04
C SER A 164 18.32 -12.12 38.99
N GLY A 165 18.51 -13.06 38.06
CA GLY A 165 17.51 -14.06 37.69
C GLY A 165 17.24 -15.20 38.68
N HIS A 166 15.99 -15.66 38.61
CA HIS A 166 15.52 -17.03 38.88
C HIS A 166 14.15 -17.18 38.22
N ALA A 167 14.11 -17.46 36.91
CA ALA A 167 12.87 -17.67 36.16
C ALA A 167 13.14 -18.39 34.81
N ARG A 168 13.60 -19.64 34.87
CA ARG A 168 13.74 -20.46 33.65
C ARG A 168 13.39 -21.93 33.84
N GLU A 169 12.40 -22.21 34.69
CA GLU A 169 11.85 -23.55 34.87
C GLU A 169 10.39 -23.50 35.34
N MET A 170 9.47 -23.26 34.40
CA MET A 170 8.04 -23.59 34.49
C MET A 170 7.39 -23.29 33.13
N ALA A 171 7.43 -24.28 32.23
CA ALA A 171 6.77 -24.23 30.93
C ALA A 171 6.02 -25.55 30.69
N ARG A 172 4.90 -25.71 31.41
CA ARG A 172 3.84 -26.71 31.19
C ARG A 172 2.66 -26.39 32.11
N HIS A 173 1.73 -25.58 31.62
CA HIS A 173 0.29 -25.65 31.86
C HIS A 173 -0.40 -24.48 31.14
N ASP A 174 -1.63 -24.70 30.69
CA ASP A 174 -2.45 -23.74 29.96
C ASP A 174 -2.93 -22.61 30.88
N ALA A 175 -2.06 -21.62 31.10
CA ALA A 175 -2.45 -20.33 31.63
C ALA A 175 -2.74 -19.39 30.46
N GLU A 176 -4.02 -19.07 30.24
CA GLU A 176 -4.36 -17.81 29.56
C GLU A 176 -3.60 -16.70 30.30
N PRO A 177 -2.75 -15.91 29.62
CA PRO A 177 -2.16 -14.76 30.27
C PRO A 177 -3.30 -13.80 30.59
N THR A 178 -3.59 -13.61 31.88
CA THR A 178 -4.45 -12.56 32.41
C THR A 178 -3.78 -11.22 32.16
N LEU A 179 -3.80 -10.82 30.89
CA LEU A 179 -3.26 -9.61 30.30
C LEU A 179 -4.18 -8.43 30.67
N GLY A 180 -4.31 -8.20 31.97
CA GLY A 180 -4.73 -6.93 32.58
C GLY A 180 -3.70 -5.83 32.37
N HIS A 181 -3.01 -5.82 31.23
CA HIS A 181 -2.42 -4.60 30.72
C HIS A 181 -3.58 -3.67 30.45
N ALA A 182 -3.57 -2.50 31.11
CA ALA A 182 -4.33 -1.36 30.63
C ALA A 182 -3.88 -1.10 29.19
N ARG A 183 -4.61 -1.66 28.22
CA ARG A 183 -4.39 -1.39 26.80
C ARG A 183 -4.40 0.12 26.68
N SER A 184 -3.30 0.65 26.15
CA SER A 184 -3.17 2.07 25.88
C SER A 184 -4.43 2.54 25.16
N GLN A 185 -5.19 3.44 25.78
CA GLN A 185 -6.42 4.01 25.24
C GLN A 185 -6.06 4.91 24.06
N SER A 186 -5.67 4.32 22.94
CA SER A 186 -5.17 5.02 21.75
C SER A 186 -5.37 4.18 20.49
N TRP A 187 -5.70 4.87 19.40
CA TRP A 187 -5.79 4.28 18.08
C TRP A 187 -4.45 3.73 17.56
N VAL A 188 -3.29 4.18 18.07
CA VAL A 188 -1.97 3.74 17.54
C VAL A 188 -1.77 2.22 17.72
N PRO A 189 -1.95 1.61 18.90
CA PRO A 189 -1.67 0.18 19.06
C PRO A 189 -2.84 -0.68 18.60
N THR A 190 -4.09 -0.21 18.74
CA THR A 190 -5.27 -0.82 18.10
C THR A 190 -5.07 -0.99 16.59
N PHE A 191 -4.56 0.05 15.91
CA PHE A 191 -4.21 -0.01 14.49
C PHE A 191 -3.14 -1.07 14.18
N MET A 192 -2.08 -1.14 14.99
CA MET A 192 -1.02 -2.13 14.79
C MET A 192 -1.51 -3.55 15.05
N ASP A 193 -2.36 -3.76 16.06
CA ASP A 193 -2.99 -5.05 16.34
C ASP A 193 -3.93 -5.48 15.19
N LEU A 194 -4.72 -4.55 14.64
CA LEU A 194 -5.56 -4.81 13.45
C LEU A 194 -4.69 -5.13 12.23
N LEU A 195 -3.65 -4.35 11.97
CA LEU A 195 -2.72 -4.58 10.86
C LEU A 195 -2.04 -5.96 10.98
N ASN A 196 -1.59 -6.33 12.18
CA ASN A 196 -1.04 -7.65 12.47
C ASN A 196 -2.07 -8.76 12.21
N ALA A 197 -3.32 -8.58 12.64
CA ALA A 197 -4.40 -9.53 12.38
C ALA A 197 -4.61 -9.75 10.87
N HIS A 198 -4.70 -8.68 10.08
CA HIS A 198 -4.82 -8.71 8.61
C HIS A 198 -3.67 -9.47 7.92
N THR A 199 -2.46 -9.55 8.52
CA THR A 199 -1.37 -10.38 7.97
C THR A 199 -1.61 -11.90 8.10
N TYR A 200 -2.55 -12.32 8.96
CA TYR A 200 -2.91 -13.72 9.17
C TYR A 200 -4.24 -14.13 8.53
N ASP A 201 -4.97 -13.21 7.91
CA ASP A 201 -6.32 -13.46 7.37
C ASP A 201 -6.38 -14.44 6.19
N TRP A 202 -5.22 -14.92 5.69
CA TRP A 202 -5.15 -15.81 4.53
C TRP A 202 -4.45 -17.14 4.87
N GLY A 203 -5.00 -18.24 4.34
CA GLY A 203 -4.37 -19.57 4.41
C GLY A 203 -4.66 -20.35 5.69
N SER A 204 -3.65 -21.03 6.23
CA SER A 204 -3.78 -21.90 7.42
C SER A 204 -3.96 -21.16 8.74
N ASP A 205 -3.71 -19.85 8.75
CA ASP A 205 -3.65 -19.04 9.96
C ASP A 205 -4.86 -18.09 10.11
N MET A 206 -5.85 -18.18 9.21
CA MET A 206 -7.08 -17.35 9.19
C MET A 206 -7.82 -17.34 10.54
N GLU A 207 -7.93 -18.49 11.21
CA GLU A 207 -8.52 -18.58 12.56
C GLU A 207 -7.78 -17.73 13.60
N LYS A 208 -6.46 -17.55 13.44
CA LYS A 208 -5.63 -16.69 14.31
C LYS A 208 -5.80 -15.21 13.98
N GLY A 209 -6.01 -14.86 12.71
CA GLY A 209 -6.37 -13.50 12.28
C GLY A 209 -7.71 -13.09 12.87
N LEU A 210 -8.75 -13.88 12.61
CA LEU A 210 -10.08 -13.69 13.19
C LEU A 210 -10.05 -13.67 14.73
N GLY A 211 -9.35 -14.61 15.36
CA GLY A 211 -9.17 -14.66 16.82
C GLY A 211 -8.36 -13.48 17.39
N GLN A 212 -7.61 -12.74 16.57
CA GLN A 212 -7.04 -11.44 16.92
C GLN A 212 -8.10 -10.35 16.80
N ILE A 213 -8.82 -10.26 15.67
CA ILE A 213 -9.90 -9.27 15.43
C ILE A 213 -10.93 -9.30 16.57
N SER A 214 -11.47 -10.47 16.92
CA SER A 214 -12.45 -10.60 18.00
C SER A 214 -11.91 -10.15 19.37
N ARG A 215 -10.63 -10.40 19.66
CA ARG A 215 -9.96 -9.92 20.89
C ARG A 215 -9.62 -8.44 20.87
N ILE A 216 -9.50 -7.83 19.69
CA ILE A 216 -9.34 -6.37 19.55
C ILE A 216 -10.69 -5.72 19.82
N PHE A 217 -11.75 -6.15 19.13
CA PHE A 217 -13.12 -5.63 19.28
C PHE A 217 -13.63 -5.76 20.71
N LYS A 218 -13.46 -6.91 21.38
CA LYS A 218 -13.78 -7.08 22.82
C LYS A 218 -13.06 -6.08 23.75
N GLY A 219 -11.97 -5.45 23.31
CA GLY A 219 -11.23 -4.45 24.08
C GLY A 219 -11.33 -3.01 23.59
N ILE A 220 -12.10 -2.74 22.53
CA ILE A 220 -12.37 -1.37 22.03
C ILE A 220 -13.86 -1.08 21.89
N LEU A 221 -14.73 -2.05 22.16
CA LEU A 221 -16.18 -1.92 22.19
C LEU A 221 -16.69 -2.02 23.62
N GLU A 222 -17.56 -1.10 24.00
CA GLU A 222 -18.40 -1.15 25.20
C GLU A 222 -19.81 -1.60 24.82
N GLU A 223 -20.35 -2.53 25.60
CA GLU A 223 -21.70 -3.04 25.43
C GLU A 223 -22.69 -2.13 26.16
N THR A 224 -23.69 -1.61 25.45
CA THR A 224 -24.75 -0.77 26.00
C THR A 224 -26.10 -1.44 25.79
N THR A 225 -26.85 -1.68 26.87
CA THR A 225 -28.22 -2.17 26.79
C THR A 225 -29.16 -1.02 26.41
N VAL A 226 -29.86 -1.17 25.29
CA VAL A 226 -30.88 -0.25 24.78
C VAL A 226 -32.23 -0.96 24.87
N HIS A 227 -33.34 -0.21 24.86
CA HIS A 227 -34.69 -0.78 25.05
C HIS A 227 -35.05 -1.94 24.10
N ASP A 228 -34.46 -1.97 22.89
CA ASP A 228 -34.72 -2.98 21.86
C ASP A 228 -33.54 -3.95 21.63
N GLY A 229 -32.50 -3.95 22.46
CA GLY A 229 -31.40 -4.91 22.36
C GLY A 229 -30.03 -4.42 22.86
N VAL A 230 -28.98 -5.09 22.37
CA VAL A 230 -27.59 -4.75 22.68
C VAL A 230 -27.01 -3.88 21.58
N GLN A 231 -26.48 -2.71 21.94
CA GLN A 231 -25.75 -1.83 21.03
C GLN A 231 -24.29 -1.74 21.46
N PHE A 232 -23.37 -1.98 20.53
CA PHE A 232 -21.93 -1.78 20.77
C PHE A 232 -21.52 -0.35 20.41
N ASN A 233 -20.71 0.26 21.28
CA ASN A 233 -20.15 1.59 21.08
C ASN A 233 -18.62 1.56 21.19
N LEU A 234 -17.93 2.42 20.44
CA LEU A 234 -16.48 2.52 20.53
C LEU A 234 -16.06 3.24 21.82
N VAL A 235 -15.18 2.61 22.59
CA VAL A 235 -14.46 3.24 23.71
C VAL A 235 -13.72 4.49 23.18
N GLU A 236 -13.66 5.56 23.97
CA GLU A 236 -12.89 6.75 23.59
C GLU A 236 -11.38 6.44 23.57
N LEU A 237 -10.77 6.45 22.37
CA LEU A 237 -9.36 6.17 22.17
C LEU A 237 -8.59 7.43 21.72
N THR A 238 -7.47 7.71 22.39
CA THR A 238 -6.55 8.82 22.05
C THR A 238 -6.09 8.72 20.59
N ARG A 239 -6.50 9.69 19.76
CA ARG A 239 -6.12 9.83 18.36
C ARG A 239 -4.62 10.09 18.15
N ARG A 240 -4.16 9.87 16.92
CA ARG A 240 -2.86 10.39 16.43
C ARG A 240 -2.95 11.91 16.25
N ASN A 241 -1.81 12.57 16.01
CA ASN A 241 -1.76 13.99 15.61
C ASN A 241 -2.11 14.16 14.11
N ILE A 242 -3.24 13.58 13.71
CA ILE A 242 -3.80 13.53 12.36
C ILE A 242 -5.31 13.78 12.51
N ASN A 243 -5.92 14.58 11.64
CA ASN A 243 -7.34 14.94 11.79
C ASN A 243 -8.27 13.73 11.56
N LEU A 244 -7.99 12.91 10.55
CA LEU A 244 -8.65 11.64 10.28
C LEU A 244 -7.62 10.61 9.77
N ASP A 245 -7.46 9.48 10.45
CA ASP A 245 -6.51 8.44 10.04
C ASP A 245 -7.17 7.48 9.03
N ILE A 246 -7.03 7.79 7.74
CA ILE A 246 -7.65 7.01 6.65
C ILE A 246 -7.14 5.55 6.60
N PRO A 247 -5.83 5.25 6.74
CA PRO A 247 -5.37 3.87 6.86
C PRO A 247 -6.06 3.12 8.01
N ALA A 248 -6.20 3.75 9.18
CA ALA A 248 -6.87 3.12 10.32
C ALA A 248 -8.37 2.94 10.11
N TYR A 249 -9.06 3.90 9.50
CA TYR A 249 -10.46 3.76 9.09
C TYR A 249 -10.66 2.54 8.18
N THR A 250 -9.79 2.37 7.19
CA THR A 250 -9.94 1.28 6.21
C THR A 250 -9.62 -0.09 6.80
N LEU A 251 -8.57 -0.23 7.64
CA LEU A 251 -8.31 -1.48 8.36
C LEU A 251 -9.45 -1.83 9.34
N PHE A 252 -10.01 -0.82 10.01
CA PHE A 252 -11.12 -1.00 10.94
C PHE A 252 -12.40 -1.44 10.23
N ARG A 253 -12.78 -0.80 9.10
CA ARG A 253 -13.86 -1.26 8.23
C ARG A 253 -13.66 -2.71 7.79
N SER A 254 -12.47 -3.02 7.30
CA SER A 254 -12.15 -4.36 6.80
C SER A 254 -12.29 -5.40 7.93
N ALA A 255 -11.80 -5.09 9.14
CA ALA A 255 -11.94 -5.96 10.30
C ALA A 255 -13.40 -6.14 10.75
N LEU A 256 -14.26 -5.11 10.62
CA LEU A 256 -15.70 -5.21 10.87
C LEU A 256 -16.38 -6.14 9.85
N GLU A 257 -16.04 -6.00 8.57
CA GLU A 257 -16.55 -6.87 7.49
C GLU A 257 -16.13 -8.34 7.72
N TRP A 258 -14.87 -8.59 8.12
CA TRP A 258 -14.37 -9.92 8.48
C TRP A 258 -15.04 -10.50 9.74
N TYR A 259 -15.21 -9.70 10.80
CA TYR A 259 -15.87 -10.13 12.03
C TYR A 259 -17.33 -10.52 11.77
N ASN A 260 -18.07 -9.69 11.03
CA ASN A 260 -19.48 -9.94 10.72
C ASN A 260 -19.66 -11.16 9.82
N TRP A 261 -18.75 -11.39 8.87
CA TRP A 261 -18.75 -12.60 8.05
C TRP A 261 -18.58 -13.88 8.90
N ALA A 262 -17.73 -13.83 9.93
CA ALA A 262 -17.46 -14.98 10.79
C ALA A 262 -18.42 -15.14 11.98
N ASN A 263 -19.15 -14.10 12.36
CA ASN A 263 -20.11 -14.10 13.49
C ASN A 263 -21.51 -13.66 13.01
N PRO A 264 -22.15 -14.40 12.07
CA PRO A 264 -23.40 -13.99 11.44
C PRO A 264 -24.59 -13.90 12.41
N ASP A 265 -24.53 -14.59 13.55
CA ASP A 265 -25.57 -14.56 14.60
C ASP A 265 -25.47 -13.32 15.50
N THR A 266 -24.31 -12.68 15.57
CA THR A 266 -24.06 -11.46 16.38
C THR A 266 -23.27 -10.42 15.57
N PRO A 267 -23.81 -9.92 14.45
CA PRO A 267 -23.13 -8.95 13.61
C PRO A 267 -23.04 -7.59 14.32
N LEU A 268 -21.90 -6.93 14.19
CA LEU A 268 -21.71 -5.55 14.62
C LEU A 268 -22.32 -4.59 13.59
N ASP A 269 -22.95 -3.52 14.07
CA ASP A 269 -23.40 -2.41 13.21
C ASP A 269 -22.17 -1.63 12.70
N ALA A 270 -21.61 -2.10 11.59
CA ALA A 270 -20.42 -1.52 10.98
C ALA A 270 -20.62 -0.05 10.56
N PRO A 271 -21.74 0.37 9.93
CA PRO A 271 -22.05 1.79 9.70
C PRO A 271 -22.00 2.65 10.97
N HIS A 272 -22.63 2.22 12.07
CA HIS A 272 -22.62 2.95 13.34
C HIS A 272 -21.21 3.07 13.93
N LEU A 273 -20.45 1.98 13.96
CA LEU A 273 -19.09 1.97 14.50
C LEU A 273 -18.10 2.78 13.64
N LEU A 274 -18.25 2.77 12.32
CA LEU A 274 -17.46 3.61 11.40
C LEU A 274 -17.79 5.10 11.57
N ASN A 275 -19.07 5.43 11.76
CA ASN A 275 -19.47 6.81 12.08
C ASN A 275 -18.89 7.26 13.44
N GLN A 276 -18.90 6.39 14.46
CA GLN A 276 -18.23 6.68 15.73
C GLN A 276 -16.72 6.89 15.58
N PHE A 277 -16.03 6.10 14.75
CA PHE A 277 -14.60 6.30 14.45
C PHE A 277 -14.35 7.70 13.88
N ILE A 278 -15.15 8.12 12.88
CA ILE A 278 -15.08 9.44 12.25
C ILE A 278 -15.33 10.52 13.30
N VAL A 279 -16.39 10.38 14.10
CA VAL A 279 -16.73 11.32 15.16
C VAL A 279 -15.61 11.42 16.20
N GLN A 280 -15.01 10.34 16.69
CA GLN A 280 -13.89 10.42 17.65
C GLN A 280 -12.68 11.18 17.07
N HIS A 281 -12.32 10.92 15.82
CA HIS A 281 -11.18 11.58 15.18
C HIS A 281 -11.39 13.09 14.99
N LEU A 282 -12.57 13.49 14.52
CA LEU A 282 -12.91 14.89 14.24
C LEU A 282 -13.32 15.67 15.49
N SER A 283 -14.05 15.05 16.41
CA SER A 283 -14.69 15.74 17.55
C SER A 283 -13.76 16.04 18.73
N ALA A 284 -12.55 15.48 18.76
CA ALA A 284 -11.54 15.79 19.79
C ALA A 284 -10.96 17.23 19.72
N ILE A 285 -11.57 18.11 18.91
CA ILE A 285 -11.39 19.58 18.95
C ILE A 285 -12.36 20.24 19.96
N ARG A 286 -13.33 19.49 20.52
CA ARG A 286 -14.42 19.97 21.41
C ARG A 286 -14.00 20.38 22.84
N GLY A 287 -12.93 21.15 22.98
CA GLY A 287 -12.69 21.96 24.18
C GLY A 287 -13.63 23.18 24.30
N LEU A 288 -14.28 23.58 23.20
CA LEU A 288 -15.09 24.80 23.11
C LEU A 288 -16.48 24.55 22.49
N LYS A 289 -17.47 24.24 23.33
CA LYS A 289 -18.90 24.07 22.95
C LYS A 289 -19.60 25.38 22.51
N GLN A 290 -18.86 26.42 22.15
CA GLN A 290 -19.40 27.75 21.83
C GLN A 290 -19.03 28.25 20.42
N ILE A 291 -18.40 27.40 19.59
CA ILE A 291 -18.06 27.75 18.21
C ILE A 291 -18.71 26.74 17.24
N GLN A 292 -20.04 26.74 17.18
CA GLN A 292 -20.81 26.09 16.11
C GLN A 292 -20.39 26.61 14.71
N ALA A 293 -19.81 27.83 14.67
CA ALA A 293 -19.21 28.46 13.49
C ALA A 293 -17.74 28.05 13.20
N ALA A 294 -17.16 27.14 13.98
CA ALA A 294 -15.86 26.50 13.71
C ALA A 294 -16.00 24.97 13.64
N LEU A 295 -17.17 24.53 13.18
CA LEU A 295 -17.34 23.23 12.52
C LEU A 295 -16.89 23.30 11.05
N ASP A 296 -15.95 24.20 10.73
CA ASP A 296 -15.01 23.99 9.63
C ASP A 296 -14.28 22.67 9.92
N LEU A 297 -14.73 21.62 9.24
CA LEU A 297 -13.99 20.39 9.09
C LEU A 297 -12.65 20.77 8.44
N ASP A 298 -11.57 20.83 9.23
CA ASP A 298 -10.19 21.09 8.77
C ASP A 298 -9.63 19.89 7.98
N ILE A 299 -10.39 19.46 6.97
CA ILE A 299 -10.03 18.56 5.88
C ILE A 299 -10.28 19.33 4.57
N ASP A 300 -9.66 20.52 4.49
CA ASP A 300 -9.75 21.38 3.31
C ASP A 300 -9.00 20.79 2.11
N CYS A 301 -8.08 19.84 2.34
CA CYS A 301 -7.29 19.20 1.29
C CYS A 301 -8.15 18.48 0.25
N LEU A 302 -9.30 17.90 0.63
CA LEU A 302 -10.16 17.16 -0.30
C LEU A 302 -10.92 18.11 -1.27
N PRO A 303 -11.70 19.11 -0.81
CA PRO A 303 -12.24 20.17 -1.68
C PRO A 303 -11.17 20.95 -2.44
N SER A 304 -10.00 21.21 -1.83
CA SER A 304 -8.90 21.91 -2.49
C SER A 304 -8.25 21.07 -3.60
N CYS A 305 -8.12 19.74 -3.42
CA CYS A 305 -7.67 18.82 -4.47
C CYS A 305 -8.65 18.77 -5.65
N ILE A 306 -9.96 18.73 -5.39
CA ILE A 306 -10.99 18.67 -6.44
C ILE A 306 -11.06 19.98 -7.23
N ARG A 307 -11.04 21.14 -6.58
CA ARG A 307 -10.95 22.46 -7.26
C ARG A 307 -9.68 22.57 -8.10
N TRP A 308 -8.55 22.09 -7.58
CA TRP A 308 -7.30 22.04 -8.34
C TRP A 308 -7.42 21.10 -9.56
N CYS A 309 -8.03 19.92 -9.41
CA CYS A 309 -8.28 19.01 -10.54
C CYS A 309 -9.19 19.65 -11.60
N SER A 310 -10.29 20.28 -11.20
CA SER A 310 -11.19 21.00 -12.11
C SER A 310 -10.46 22.13 -12.84
N ALA A 311 -9.68 22.95 -12.13
CA ALA A 311 -8.88 24.02 -12.74
C ALA A 311 -7.85 23.50 -13.75
N VAL A 312 -7.15 22.39 -13.44
CA VAL A 312 -6.19 21.77 -14.37
C VAL A 312 -6.91 21.20 -15.60
N LEU A 313 -8.05 20.53 -15.44
CA LEU A 313 -8.83 19.95 -16.55
C LEU A 313 -9.48 21.04 -17.42
N GLY A 314 -10.01 22.10 -16.81
CA GLY A 314 -10.58 23.28 -17.49
C GLY A 314 -9.54 24.07 -18.30
N GLY A 315 -8.26 23.95 -17.97
CA GLY A 315 -7.14 24.45 -18.76
C GLY A 315 -6.92 23.74 -20.11
N ASN A 316 -7.76 22.76 -20.47
CA ASN A 316 -7.66 21.92 -21.67
C ASN A 316 -6.23 21.31 -21.86
N PRO A 317 -5.73 20.58 -20.85
CA PRO A 317 -4.36 20.08 -20.84
C PRO A 317 -4.18 18.99 -21.91
N GLN A 318 -3.01 18.97 -22.56
CA GLN A 318 -2.73 17.95 -23.57
C GLN A 318 -2.47 16.59 -22.92
N VAL A 319 -3.25 15.58 -23.31
CA VAL A 319 -3.02 14.16 -22.99
C VAL A 319 -1.58 13.79 -23.42
N PRO A 320 -0.73 13.27 -22.49
CA PRO A 320 0.61 12.81 -22.82
C PRO A 320 0.57 11.84 -24.01
N PRO A 321 1.40 12.01 -25.05
CA PRO A 321 1.37 11.14 -26.24
C PRO A 321 1.59 9.66 -25.89
N GLU A 322 2.29 9.38 -24.79
CA GLU A 322 2.56 8.04 -24.28
C GLU A 322 1.28 7.31 -23.86
N VAL A 323 0.27 8.01 -23.32
CA VAL A 323 -0.95 7.41 -22.75
C VAL A 323 -2.18 7.55 -23.65
N ARG A 324 -2.00 7.91 -24.93
CA ARG A 324 -3.10 8.00 -25.90
C ARG A 324 -3.56 6.62 -26.36
N GLY A 325 -4.84 6.51 -26.74
CA GLY A 325 -5.45 5.26 -27.20
C GLY A 325 -6.11 4.42 -26.10
N ALA A 326 -6.35 5.02 -24.93
CA ALA A 326 -7.06 4.44 -23.79
C ALA A 326 -8.61 4.39 -23.94
N ASP A 327 -9.14 4.88 -25.08
CA ASP A 327 -10.56 5.19 -25.23
C ASP A 327 -11.45 3.93 -25.14
N GLY A 328 -12.48 3.99 -24.29
CA GLY A 328 -13.46 2.91 -24.11
C GLY A 328 -13.14 1.88 -23.01
N ASP A 329 -11.94 1.89 -22.43
CA ASP A 329 -11.62 1.12 -21.21
C ASP A 329 -11.57 2.08 -20.02
N ILE A 330 -12.60 2.04 -19.16
CA ILE A 330 -12.77 2.92 -18.00
C ILE A 330 -11.51 2.98 -17.11
N SER A 331 -10.79 1.87 -16.97
CA SER A 331 -9.56 1.80 -16.16
C SER A 331 -8.45 2.63 -16.81
N MET A 332 -8.30 2.48 -18.12
CA MET A 332 -7.30 3.19 -18.93
C MET A 332 -7.63 4.68 -19.04
N GLU A 333 -8.91 5.02 -19.17
CA GLU A 333 -9.43 6.40 -19.11
C GLU A 333 -9.09 7.05 -17.76
N THR A 334 -9.28 6.32 -16.64
CA THR A 334 -8.94 6.77 -15.29
C THR A 334 -7.43 7.01 -15.14
N PHE A 335 -6.58 6.08 -15.57
CA PHE A 335 -5.12 6.28 -15.56
C PHE A 335 -4.65 7.41 -16.49
N THR A 336 -5.36 7.66 -17.58
CA THR A 336 -5.08 8.77 -18.52
C THR A 336 -5.34 10.11 -17.85
N VAL A 337 -6.49 10.27 -17.18
CA VAL A 337 -6.83 11.46 -16.38
C VAL A 337 -5.83 11.64 -15.23
N LEU A 338 -5.46 10.56 -14.53
CA LEU A 338 -4.44 10.59 -13.48
C LEU A 338 -3.09 11.10 -14.02
N CYS A 339 -2.64 10.63 -15.18
CA CYS A 339 -1.38 11.07 -15.78
C CYS A 339 -1.43 12.54 -16.26
N VAL A 340 -2.57 13.00 -16.76
CA VAL A 340 -2.80 14.42 -17.10
C VAL A 340 -2.67 15.32 -15.87
N LEU A 341 -3.23 14.91 -14.72
CA LEU A 341 -3.13 15.63 -13.45
C LEU A 341 -1.75 15.47 -12.79
N TRP A 342 -1.11 14.32 -12.95
CA TRP A 342 0.23 14.06 -12.42
C TRP A 342 1.31 14.94 -13.05
N ARG A 343 1.17 15.34 -14.32
CA ARG A 343 2.14 16.21 -15.00
C ARG A 343 2.39 17.54 -14.27
N PRO A 344 1.39 18.39 -13.95
CA PRO A 344 1.62 19.60 -13.18
C PRO A 344 2.02 19.32 -11.72
N LEU A 345 1.58 18.21 -11.11
CA LEU A 345 1.99 17.85 -9.74
C LEU A 345 3.48 17.49 -9.65
N SER A 346 3.98 16.68 -10.59
CA SER A 346 5.39 16.25 -10.69
C SER A 346 6.34 17.38 -11.09
N GLY A 347 5.83 18.43 -11.76
CA GLY A 347 6.57 19.68 -11.97
C GLY A 347 6.72 20.55 -10.71
N SER A 348 5.98 20.28 -9.63
CA SER A 348 6.12 20.98 -8.36
C SER A 348 7.21 20.37 -7.46
N ASN A 349 7.67 21.11 -6.45
CA ASN A 349 8.73 20.67 -5.54
C ASN A 349 8.37 19.44 -4.66
N LEU A 350 7.13 18.93 -4.70
CA LEU A 350 6.66 17.82 -3.85
C LEU A 350 7.38 16.49 -4.11
N LEU A 351 7.54 16.13 -5.38
CA LEU A 351 8.00 14.81 -5.81
C LEU A 351 9.49 14.80 -6.16
N SER A 352 10.07 15.98 -6.39
CA SER A 352 11.50 16.13 -6.69
C SER A 352 12.35 16.17 -5.42
N ASN A 353 12.80 14.99 -4.97
CA ASN A 353 13.95 14.88 -4.06
C ASN A 353 15.25 15.46 -4.66
N ARG A 354 15.27 15.80 -5.95
CA ARG A 354 16.42 16.45 -6.59
C ARG A 354 16.44 17.93 -6.21
N VAL A 355 17.57 18.37 -5.65
CA VAL A 355 17.93 19.78 -5.45
C VAL A 355 18.23 20.42 -6.82
N VAL A 356 17.22 20.54 -7.67
CA VAL A 356 17.35 21.15 -9.00
C VAL A 356 17.47 22.65 -8.85
N THR A 357 18.37 23.23 -9.63
CA THR A 357 18.81 24.62 -9.58
C THR A 357 17.69 25.62 -9.90
N ARG A 358 16.94 26.06 -8.87
CA ARG A 358 16.21 27.36 -8.68
C ARG A 358 15.34 27.95 -9.82
N SER A 359 15.23 27.33 -10.99
CA SER A 359 14.53 27.89 -12.15
C SER A 359 13.02 27.67 -12.06
N ARG A 360 12.32 28.56 -11.35
CA ARG A 360 10.85 28.70 -11.34
C ARG A 360 10.07 27.38 -11.27
N ALA A 361 10.36 26.54 -10.28
CA ALA A 361 9.42 25.50 -9.89
C ALA A 361 8.09 26.15 -9.47
N THR A 362 6.96 25.61 -9.92
CA THR A 362 5.65 26.01 -9.40
C THR A 362 5.55 25.65 -7.91
N PRO A 363 4.89 26.47 -7.08
CA PRO A 363 4.60 26.07 -5.72
C PRO A 363 3.78 24.77 -5.72
N SER A 364 3.97 23.96 -4.68
CA SER A 364 3.04 22.87 -4.39
C SER A 364 1.61 23.43 -4.30
N PRO A 365 0.59 22.74 -4.81
CA PRO A 365 -0.77 23.07 -4.41
C PRO A 365 -0.93 22.81 -2.90
N ASP A 366 -1.72 23.65 -2.22
CA ASP A 366 -1.81 23.65 -0.76
C ASP A 366 -2.31 22.31 -0.21
N TRP A 367 -3.31 21.70 -0.86
CA TRP A 367 -3.86 20.40 -0.49
C TRP A 367 -2.79 19.32 -0.32
N ALA A 368 -1.79 19.30 -1.19
CA ALA A 368 -0.73 18.29 -1.16
C ALA A 368 0.25 18.50 0.00
N THR A 369 0.31 19.71 0.58
CA THR A 369 1.10 19.96 1.80
C THR A 369 0.31 19.62 3.08
N THR A 370 -1.02 19.68 3.04
CA THR A 370 -1.90 19.39 4.19
C THR A 370 -2.40 17.94 4.24
N THR A 371 -2.41 17.21 3.12
CA THR A 371 -2.96 15.84 2.98
C THR A 371 -2.47 14.89 4.09
N GLU A 372 -1.17 14.75 4.29
CA GLU A 372 -0.61 13.78 5.26
C GLU A 372 -0.99 14.13 6.71
N LYS A 373 -1.08 15.42 7.03
CA LYS A 373 -1.52 15.91 8.35
C LYS A 373 -3.03 15.73 8.56
N GLN A 374 -3.85 15.95 7.53
CA GLN A 374 -5.31 15.89 7.66
C GLN A 374 -5.87 14.46 7.51
N LEU A 375 -5.31 13.65 6.61
CA LEU A 375 -5.85 12.34 6.20
C LEU A 375 -4.90 11.16 6.49
N GLY A 376 -3.65 11.38 6.89
CA GLY A 376 -2.68 10.30 7.14
C GLY A 376 -2.23 9.52 5.89
N ILE A 377 -2.55 10.02 4.70
CA ILE A 377 -2.16 9.46 3.39
C ILE A 377 -1.26 10.43 2.64
N ARG A 378 -0.58 9.93 1.60
CA ARG A 378 0.30 10.74 0.76
C ARG A 378 -0.47 11.46 -0.35
N PRO A 379 0.01 12.62 -0.87
CA PRO A 379 -0.66 13.33 -1.95
C PRO A 379 -0.94 12.50 -3.23
N PRO A 380 -0.06 11.58 -3.68
CA PRO A 380 -0.38 10.64 -4.76
C PRO A 380 -1.60 9.75 -4.49
N GLN A 381 -1.80 9.30 -3.25
CA GLN A 381 -2.91 8.42 -2.86
C GLN A 381 -4.24 9.19 -2.85
N LEU A 382 -4.23 10.42 -2.29
CA LEU A 382 -5.39 11.33 -2.37
C LEU A 382 -5.75 11.62 -3.83
N LEU A 383 -4.77 11.99 -4.68
CA LEU A 383 -5.03 12.27 -6.09
C LEU A 383 -5.58 11.04 -6.84
N CYS A 384 -5.03 9.85 -6.60
CA CYS A 384 -5.53 8.61 -7.21
C CYS A 384 -7.02 8.39 -6.87
N THR A 385 -7.37 8.43 -5.58
CA THR A 385 -8.74 8.24 -5.09
C THR A 385 -9.68 9.33 -5.64
N VAL A 386 -9.25 10.59 -5.64
CA VAL A 386 -10.03 11.71 -6.20
C VAL A 386 -10.26 11.51 -7.70
N VAL A 387 -9.28 11.01 -8.46
CA VAL A 387 -9.48 10.69 -9.89
C VAL A 387 -10.46 9.53 -10.09
N CYS A 388 -10.42 8.50 -9.23
CA CYS A 388 -11.46 7.45 -9.22
C CYS A 388 -12.86 8.04 -8.97
N MET A 389 -13.01 8.93 -7.98
CA MET A 389 -14.28 9.62 -7.70
C MET A 389 -14.75 10.47 -8.89
N ILE A 390 -13.84 11.23 -9.51
CA ILE A 390 -14.12 12.08 -10.68
C ILE A 390 -14.68 11.23 -11.83
N MET A 391 -14.03 10.10 -12.12
CA MET A 391 -14.46 9.20 -13.19
C MET A 391 -15.78 8.49 -12.87
N ALA A 392 -15.99 8.10 -11.61
CA ALA A 392 -17.26 7.53 -11.16
C ALA A 392 -18.42 8.54 -11.28
N ALA A 393 -18.23 9.79 -10.86
CA ALA A 393 -19.21 10.88 -11.01
C ALA A 393 -19.51 11.18 -12.48
N ALA A 394 -18.49 11.21 -13.34
CA ALA A 394 -18.66 11.37 -14.78
C ALA A 394 -19.46 10.22 -15.40
N MET A 395 -19.25 8.96 -14.98
CA MET A 395 -20.00 7.81 -15.49
C MET A 395 -21.49 7.81 -15.11
N GLN A 396 -21.89 8.48 -14.02
CA GLN A 396 -23.29 8.55 -13.61
C GLN A 396 -24.13 9.47 -14.51
N GLN A 397 -23.52 10.43 -15.23
CA GLN A 397 -24.23 11.32 -16.16
C GLN A 397 -24.48 10.72 -17.55
N GLN A 398 -24.90 9.44 -17.60
CA GLN A 398 -25.02 8.61 -18.81
C GLN A 398 -25.73 9.29 -20.01
N ASN A 399 -26.63 10.24 -19.76
CA ASN A 399 -27.39 10.96 -20.79
C ASN A 399 -26.63 12.08 -21.55
N MET A 400 -25.40 12.45 -21.16
CA MET A 400 -24.69 13.62 -21.74
C MET A 400 -23.49 13.31 -22.65
N HIS A 401 -23.15 12.04 -22.89
CA HIS A 401 -21.76 11.68 -23.26
C HIS A 401 -21.49 11.14 -24.67
N ALA A 402 -22.49 11.12 -25.56
CA ALA A 402 -22.27 10.77 -26.97
C ALA A 402 -21.54 11.90 -27.73
N GLY A 403 -20.23 12.05 -27.51
CA GLY A 403 -19.35 12.99 -28.22
C GLY A 403 -18.46 13.87 -27.35
N GLN A 404 -18.56 13.81 -26.01
CA GLN A 404 -17.64 14.53 -25.14
C GLN A 404 -16.27 13.83 -25.08
N SER A 405 -15.19 14.63 -25.11
CA SER A 405 -13.83 14.11 -24.90
C SER A 405 -13.66 13.55 -23.48
N LEU A 406 -12.69 12.65 -23.29
CA LEU A 406 -12.35 12.09 -21.97
C LEU A 406 -12.12 13.19 -20.91
N LEU A 407 -11.36 14.24 -21.26
CA LEU A 407 -11.09 15.35 -20.33
C LEU A 407 -12.32 16.22 -20.08
N GLY A 408 -13.23 16.36 -21.05
CA GLY A 408 -14.52 17.01 -20.86
C GLY A 408 -15.42 16.24 -19.88
N ARG A 409 -15.47 14.90 -20.00
CA ARG A 409 -16.17 14.03 -19.04
C ARG A 409 -15.56 14.13 -17.64
N ALA A 410 -14.23 14.05 -17.53
CA ALA A 410 -13.53 14.21 -16.26
C ALA A 410 -13.76 15.59 -15.61
N LEU A 411 -13.79 16.67 -16.40
CA LEU A 411 -14.13 18.00 -15.91
C LEU A 411 -15.57 18.07 -15.38
N ALA A 412 -16.53 17.48 -16.10
CA ALA A 412 -17.91 17.38 -15.62
C ALA A 412 -17.98 16.60 -14.29
N GLY A 413 -17.29 15.46 -14.19
CA GLY A 413 -17.14 14.68 -12.96
C GLY A 413 -16.57 15.49 -11.79
N ALA A 414 -15.49 16.24 -12.03
CA ALA A 414 -14.88 17.12 -11.02
C ALA A 414 -15.84 18.22 -10.55
N ASN A 415 -16.62 18.82 -11.46
CA ASN A 415 -17.59 19.86 -11.11
C ASN A 415 -18.81 19.32 -10.33
N ILE A 416 -19.19 18.06 -10.54
CA ILE A 416 -20.22 17.39 -9.70
C ILE A 416 -19.71 17.26 -8.27
N LEU A 417 -18.45 16.82 -8.09
CA LEU A 417 -17.84 16.65 -6.76
C LEU A 417 -17.60 17.98 -6.05
N ASP A 418 -17.23 19.04 -6.78
CA ASP A 418 -17.02 20.39 -6.23
C ASP A 418 -18.34 21.05 -5.76
N ALA A 419 -19.48 20.56 -6.24
CA ALA A 419 -20.81 21.01 -5.84
C ALA A 419 -21.38 20.26 -4.62
N LEU A 420 -20.70 19.21 -4.12
CA LEU A 420 -21.08 18.51 -2.90
C LEU A 420 -20.67 19.32 -1.66
N ASP A 421 -21.42 19.17 -0.57
CA ASP A 421 -20.94 19.64 0.73
C ASP A 421 -19.77 18.77 1.24
N SER A 422 -19.07 19.27 2.27
CA SER A 422 -17.87 18.60 2.79
C SER A 422 -18.14 17.27 3.50
N GLU A 423 -19.36 17.02 3.99
CA GLU A 423 -19.73 15.78 4.67
C GLU A 423 -20.00 14.67 3.64
N ASP A 424 -20.84 14.95 2.64
CA ASP A 424 -21.13 14.00 1.56
C ASP A 424 -19.90 13.73 0.69
N LEU A 425 -19.07 14.75 0.45
CA LEU A 425 -17.79 14.57 -0.23
C LEU A 425 -16.82 13.68 0.56
N LEU A 426 -16.73 13.87 1.88
CA LEU A 426 -15.91 13.01 2.75
C LEU A 426 -16.43 11.57 2.79
N ARG A 427 -17.76 11.38 2.88
CA ARG A 427 -18.38 10.04 2.83
C ARG A 427 -18.08 9.33 1.52
N LEU A 428 -18.21 10.02 0.39
CA LEU A 428 -17.90 9.46 -0.93
C LEU A 428 -16.41 9.10 -1.05
N PHE A 429 -15.53 9.97 -0.54
CA PHE A 429 -14.08 9.71 -0.49
C PHE A 429 -13.73 8.50 0.38
N LEU A 430 -14.31 8.37 1.58
CA LEU A 430 -14.11 7.22 2.47
C LEU A 430 -14.60 5.91 1.83
N ASN A 431 -15.74 5.96 1.14
CA ASN A 431 -16.26 4.80 0.41
C ASN A 431 -15.36 4.40 -0.76
N GLN A 432 -14.88 5.37 -1.55
CA GLN A 432 -13.96 5.11 -2.65
C GLN A 432 -12.61 4.58 -2.15
N THR A 433 -12.04 5.18 -1.10
CA THR A 433 -10.78 4.73 -0.49
C THR A 433 -10.87 3.29 -0.01
N CYS A 434 -11.98 2.91 0.63
CA CYS A 434 -12.19 1.53 1.05
C CYS A 434 -12.37 0.58 -0.14
N ALA A 435 -13.03 0.99 -1.22
CA ALA A 435 -13.15 0.19 -2.44
C ALA A 435 -11.79 0.01 -3.17
N ASP A 436 -10.94 1.03 -3.15
CA ASP A 436 -9.61 1.01 -3.78
C ASP A 436 -8.60 0.20 -2.94
N ILE A 437 -8.53 0.41 -1.63
CA ILE A 437 -7.64 -0.36 -0.74
C ILE A 437 -8.07 -1.83 -0.63
N TRP A 438 -9.36 -2.17 -0.80
CA TRP A 438 -9.79 -3.57 -0.94
C TRP A 438 -9.15 -4.29 -2.13
N ARG A 439 -8.61 -3.56 -3.13
CA ARG A 439 -7.84 -4.12 -4.26
C ARG A 439 -6.35 -4.29 -3.95
N LEU A 440 -5.84 -3.68 -2.88
CA LEU A 440 -4.48 -3.87 -2.34
C LEU A 440 -4.42 -5.06 -1.34
N LYS A 441 -5.41 -5.95 -1.36
CA LYS A 441 -5.39 -7.19 -0.57
C LYS A 441 -4.22 -8.08 -1.04
N ILE A 442 -3.16 -8.03 -0.25
CA ILE A 442 -1.89 -8.74 -0.43
C ILE A 442 -2.18 -10.23 -0.65
N GLN A 443 -1.79 -10.74 -1.83
CA GLN A 443 -1.58 -12.18 -1.99
C GLN A 443 -0.25 -12.56 -1.36
N THR A 444 -0.27 -13.50 -0.43
CA THR A 444 0.89 -14.36 -0.19
C THR A 444 0.79 -15.58 -1.08
N ASP A 445 1.86 -15.92 -1.81
CA ASP A 445 1.97 -17.09 -2.68
C ASP A 445 1.85 -18.41 -1.91
N ALA A 446 0.61 -18.87 -1.68
CA ALA A 446 0.32 -20.10 -0.94
C ALA A 446 -0.96 -20.81 -1.45
N ASP A 447 -0.90 -21.35 -2.67
CA ASP A 447 -1.50 -22.64 -3.06
C ASP A 447 -2.97 -22.95 -2.70
N ARG A 448 -3.88 -21.96 -2.66
CA ARG A 448 -5.28 -22.20 -2.23
C ARG A 448 -6.33 -21.67 -3.20
N GLY A 449 -7.06 -22.61 -3.81
CA GLY A 449 -8.10 -22.37 -4.80
C GLY A 449 -9.41 -21.85 -4.20
N PHE A 450 -9.52 -20.54 -4.05
CA PHE A 450 -10.79 -19.81 -4.12
C PHE A 450 -10.65 -18.66 -5.14
N PRO A 451 -11.75 -18.21 -5.77
CA PRO A 451 -11.66 -17.26 -6.87
C PRO A 451 -11.35 -15.86 -6.35
N ILE A 452 -10.06 -15.52 -6.29
CA ILE A 452 -9.64 -14.12 -6.31
C ILE A 452 -10.28 -13.48 -7.53
N TRP A 453 -10.92 -12.31 -7.35
CA TRP A 453 -11.28 -11.41 -8.45
C TRP A 453 -9.98 -10.83 -9.03
N ARG A 454 -9.26 -11.67 -9.78
CA ARG A 454 -8.03 -11.33 -10.49
C ARG A 454 -8.38 -10.36 -11.60
N TYR A 455 -8.41 -9.07 -11.25
CA TYR A 455 -7.99 -8.06 -12.20
C TYR A 455 -6.53 -8.36 -12.52
N LYS A 456 -6.31 -9.23 -13.52
CA LYS A 456 -5.00 -9.37 -14.15
C LYS A 456 -4.65 -7.97 -14.65
N VAL A 457 -3.73 -7.32 -13.95
CA VAL A 457 -3.14 -6.07 -14.42
C VAL A 457 -2.47 -6.42 -15.75
N ASP A 458 -3.10 -5.99 -16.83
CA ASP A 458 -2.56 -6.17 -18.17
C ASP A 458 -1.30 -5.31 -18.25
N THR A 459 -0.15 -5.95 -18.09
CA THR A 459 1.14 -5.27 -17.97
C THR A 459 1.50 -4.54 -19.26
N GLN A 460 0.98 -4.99 -20.41
CA GLN A 460 1.15 -4.33 -21.71
C GLN A 460 0.29 -3.06 -21.78
N LYS A 461 -0.95 -3.10 -21.29
CA LYS A 461 -1.79 -1.90 -21.12
C LYS A 461 -1.23 -0.90 -20.11
N MET A 462 -0.60 -1.37 -19.02
CA MET A 462 -0.07 -0.48 -17.96
C MET A 462 1.30 0.14 -18.29
N GLU A 463 2.07 -0.48 -19.19
CA GLU A 463 3.42 -0.03 -19.55
C GLU A 463 3.54 1.45 -19.99
N PRO A 464 2.62 2.03 -20.78
CA PRO A 464 2.74 3.43 -21.18
C PRO A 464 2.57 4.41 -20.00
N PHE A 465 1.67 4.11 -19.05
CA PHE A 465 1.52 4.90 -17.82
C PHE A 465 2.74 4.76 -16.90
N ARG A 466 3.28 3.53 -16.76
CA ARG A 466 4.52 3.28 -16.02
C ARG A 466 5.69 4.09 -16.59
N ARG A 467 5.87 4.06 -17.91
CA ARG A 467 6.91 4.83 -18.61
C ARG A 467 6.75 6.34 -18.43
N PHE A 468 5.51 6.83 -18.49
CA PHE A 468 5.20 8.23 -18.20
C PHE A 468 5.57 8.62 -16.76
N VAL A 469 5.17 7.82 -15.75
CA VAL A 469 5.52 8.07 -14.34
C VAL A 469 7.03 8.02 -14.12
N ALA A 470 7.72 6.99 -14.64
CA ALA A 470 9.18 6.86 -14.58
C ALA A 470 9.88 8.12 -15.13
N THR A 471 9.47 8.55 -16.32
CA THR A 471 10.01 9.76 -16.99
C THR A 471 9.73 11.01 -16.17
N SER A 472 8.52 11.18 -15.62
CA SER A 472 8.15 12.35 -14.81
C SER A 472 8.94 12.46 -13.51
N LEU A 473 9.35 11.32 -12.92
CA LEU A 473 10.16 11.25 -11.69
C LEU A 473 11.68 11.25 -11.97
N GLY A 474 12.09 11.18 -13.24
CA GLY A 474 13.50 11.00 -13.61
C GLY A 474 14.07 9.65 -13.15
N ILE A 475 13.23 8.62 -13.06
CA ILE A 475 13.58 7.24 -12.75
C ILE A 475 13.77 6.51 -14.07
N HIS A 476 14.91 5.85 -14.26
CA HIS A 476 15.25 5.16 -15.51
C HIS A 476 14.89 3.67 -15.50
N ASP A 477 14.61 3.11 -14.32
CA ASP A 477 14.32 1.71 -14.11
C ASP A 477 13.20 1.59 -13.06
N LEU A 478 12.03 1.10 -13.47
CA LEU A 478 10.93 0.76 -12.56
C LEU A 478 10.85 -0.76 -12.47
N PRO A 479 10.78 -1.35 -11.26
CA PRO A 479 10.65 -2.80 -11.08
C PRO A 479 9.60 -3.39 -12.03
N ILE A 480 9.96 -4.46 -12.73
CA ILE A 480 9.14 -5.07 -13.79
C ILE A 480 7.77 -5.47 -13.19
N LEU A 481 6.68 -5.20 -13.91
CA LEU A 481 5.41 -5.86 -13.56
C LEU A 481 5.49 -7.32 -14.01
N GLU A 482 5.73 -8.23 -13.08
CA GLU A 482 5.50 -9.65 -13.37
C GLU A 482 4.00 -9.90 -13.57
N GLN A 483 3.65 -10.80 -14.51
CA GLN A 483 2.26 -11.07 -14.82
C GLN A 483 1.57 -11.82 -13.68
N GLY A 484 0.78 -11.08 -12.90
CA GLY A 484 0.02 -11.62 -11.77
C GLY A 484 0.30 -10.94 -10.43
N VAL A 485 1.34 -10.09 -10.35
CA VAL A 485 1.66 -9.35 -9.12
C VAL A 485 0.55 -8.33 -8.81
N ILE A 486 0.06 -8.40 -7.58
CA ILE A 486 -0.81 -7.41 -6.96
C ILE A 486 0.10 -6.44 -6.20
N PHE A 487 -0.10 -5.13 -6.38
CA PHE A 487 0.66 -4.11 -5.65
C PHE A 487 0.32 -4.12 -4.15
N ASP A 488 1.36 -4.07 -3.32
CA ASP A 488 1.27 -3.82 -1.88
C ASP A 488 1.80 -2.41 -1.57
N GLU A 489 0.96 -1.55 -0.97
CA GLU A 489 1.33 -0.18 -0.63
C GLU A 489 1.69 0.02 0.86
N LEU A 490 1.77 -1.06 1.65
CA LEU A 490 2.14 -1.01 3.08
C LEU A 490 3.64 -1.23 3.35
N ALA A 491 4.48 -1.24 2.32
CA ALA A 491 5.94 -1.35 2.40
C ALA A 491 6.63 -0.08 2.96
N LEU A 492 6.26 0.35 4.17
CA LEU A 492 6.83 1.50 4.89
C LEU A 492 7.80 1.06 6.01
N ALA A 493 8.81 0.23 5.67
CA ALA A 493 9.83 -0.24 6.63
C ALA A 493 11.23 -0.50 6.03
N GLY A 494 11.93 0.56 5.61
CA GLY A 494 13.39 0.53 5.40
C GLY A 494 13.87 0.03 4.02
N PRO A 495 15.19 0.04 3.78
CA PRO A 495 15.74 0.01 2.42
C PRO A 495 15.91 -1.40 1.83
N GLU A 496 15.57 -1.48 0.54
CA GLU A 496 16.13 -2.35 -0.51
C GLU A 496 16.30 -3.85 -0.21
N PHE A 497 15.39 -4.64 -0.79
CA PHE A 497 15.71 -5.96 -1.33
C PHE A 497 15.60 -5.89 -2.86
N PRO A 498 16.68 -6.17 -3.61
CA PRO A 498 16.56 -6.65 -4.97
C PRO A 498 16.06 -8.09 -4.92
N GLU A 499 14.98 -8.37 -5.64
CA GLU A 499 14.62 -9.74 -6.00
C GLU A 499 15.56 -10.21 -7.10
N ASP A 500 16.25 -11.33 -6.83
CA ASP A 500 16.83 -12.18 -7.85
C ASP A 500 16.72 -13.62 -7.35
N GLY A 501 15.97 -14.43 -8.08
CA GLY A 501 15.31 -15.64 -7.58
C GLY A 501 13.79 -15.52 -7.75
N TYR A 502 13.19 -16.02 -8.84
CA TYR A 502 13.65 -17.18 -9.62
C TYR A 502 13.32 -17.13 -11.11
N TYR A 503 14.35 -17.39 -11.93
CA TYR A 503 14.54 -18.76 -12.41
C TYR A 503 15.61 -19.46 -11.57
#